data_AF-A0A2Z3GVQ2-F1
#
_entry.id   AF-A0A2Z3GVQ2-F1
#
_cell.length_a   1.000
_cell.length_b   1.000
_cell.length_c   1.000
_cell.angle_alpha   90.00
_cell.angle_beta   90.00
_cell.angle_gamma   90.00
#
_symmetry.space_group_name_H-M   'P 1'
#
loop_
_entity.id
_entity.type
_entity.pdbx_description
1 polymer ?
#
loop_
_entity_poly.entity_id
_entity_poly.type
_entity_poly.pdbx_seq_one_letter_code
_entity_poly.pdbx_strand_id
1 'polypeptide(L)'
;MTDPLDELLGPPGGGETPGLRDALRRRTSNHLVWVKWLRRGAKLAGAAAVFALGVGVGEWRAPVRERVVTVHEVETVAVPVPVVVPVGGGGAEPESPAPAQPVLSAGRLELDAEQADGSAAAALYRRAGDAYLTARQDYANAARCYRLFLDRAGDAALAPESGDSWLLVSIKNATFKEKIYATARND
;
A
#
# COMPACT_ATOMS: atom_id res chain seq x y z
N MET A 1 11.73 32.66 48.71
CA MET A 1 10.90 33.60 47.92
C MET A 1 10.54 32.87 46.65
N THR A 2 9.30 32.38 46.55
CA THR A 2 8.77 31.78 45.32
C THR A 2 8.47 32.90 44.33
N ASP A 3 8.85 32.70 43.07
CA ASP A 3 8.69 33.67 41.99
C ASP A 3 7.20 33.79 41.64
N PRO A 4 6.59 34.99 41.64
CA PRO A 4 5.20 35.17 41.22
C PRO A 4 4.92 34.70 39.78
N LEU A 5 5.96 34.50 38.94
CA LEU A 5 5.79 33.89 37.62
C LEU A 5 5.50 32.38 37.68
N ASP A 6 6.03 31.65 38.66
CA ASP A 6 5.78 30.20 38.81
C ASP A 6 4.31 29.91 39.15
N GLU A 7 3.62 30.86 39.80
CA GLU A 7 2.20 30.74 40.12
C GLU A 7 1.30 30.97 38.90
N LEU A 8 1.74 31.78 37.93
CA LEU A 8 1.02 32.04 36.68
C LEU A 8 1.28 30.99 35.59
N LEU A 9 2.45 30.34 35.62
CA LEU A 9 2.81 29.25 34.70
C LEU A 9 2.42 27.87 35.25
N GLY A 10 2.02 27.81 36.52
CA GLY A 10 1.47 26.60 37.12
C GLY A 10 0.28 26.09 36.31
N PRO A 11 0.14 24.77 36.12
CA PRO A 11 -1.01 24.21 35.44
C PRO A 11 -2.26 24.74 36.14
N PRO A 12 -3.24 25.33 35.42
CA PRO A 12 -4.41 25.90 36.04
C PRO A 12 -5.03 24.83 36.93
N GLY A 13 -5.26 25.17 38.20
CA GLY A 13 -5.78 24.29 39.25
C GLY A 13 -7.23 23.87 39.05
N GLY A 14 -7.59 23.52 37.82
CA GLY A 14 -8.87 22.96 37.45
C GLY A 14 -8.93 21.53 37.95
N GLY A 15 -9.62 21.33 39.07
CA GLY A 15 -10.01 20.01 39.54
C GLY A 15 -10.56 19.20 38.37
N GLU A 16 -9.85 18.13 38.03
CA GLU A 16 -10.25 17.23 36.96
C GLU A 16 -11.64 16.70 37.30
N THR A 17 -12.66 17.17 36.57
CA THR A 17 -13.97 16.52 36.60
C THR A 17 -13.85 15.30 35.69
N PRO A 18 -13.75 14.07 36.22
CA PRO A 18 -13.43 12.88 35.42
C PRO A 18 -14.45 12.65 34.29
N GLY A 19 -15.68 13.16 34.42
CA GLY A 19 -16.70 13.08 33.37
C GLY A 19 -16.55 14.08 32.21
N LEU A 20 -15.89 15.23 32.40
CA LEU A 20 -15.84 16.28 31.38
C LEU A 20 -14.87 15.94 30.23
N ARG A 21 -13.72 15.33 30.56
CA ARG A 21 -12.78 14.83 29.54
C ARG A 21 -13.40 13.73 28.69
N ASP A 22 -14.10 12.79 29.31
CA ASP A 22 -14.74 11.69 28.57
C ASP A 22 -15.90 12.18 27.69
N ALA A 23 -16.66 13.17 28.16
CA ALA A 23 -17.70 13.82 27.36
C ALA A 23 -17.10 14.56 26.14
N LEU A 24 -16.00 15.29 26.33
CA LEU A 24 -15.29 15.96 25.23
C LEU A 24 -14.66 14.96 24.24
N ARG A 25 -14.06 13.88 24.74
CA ARG A 25 -13.51 12.81 23.89
C ARG A 25 -14.60 12.12 23.07
N ARG A 26 -15.75 11.77 23.67
CA ARG A 26 -16.89 11.18 22.94
C ARG A 26 -17.45 12.13 21.88
N ARG A 27 -17.54 13.43 22.19
CA ARG A 27 -18.05 14.43 21.23
C ARG A 27 -17.11 14.60 20.04
N THR A 28 -15.81 14.62 20.27
CA THR A 28 -14.80 14.75 19.20
C THR A 28 -14.61 13.47 18.38
N SER A 29 -14.66 12.29 19.00
CA SER A 29 -14.52 11.00 18.30
C SER A 29 -15.64 10.77 17.29
N ASN A 30 -16.89 11.08 17.67
CA ASN A 30 -18.05 10.90 16.81
C ASN A 30 -17.98 11.79 15.56
N HIS A 31 -17.46 13.02 15.70
CA HIS A 31 -17.30 13.93 14.57
C HIS A 31 -16.26 13.41 13.56
N LEU A 32 -15.13 12.87 14.03
CA LEU A 32 -14.09 12.33 13.14
C LEU A 32 -14.56 11.08 12.38
N VAL A 33 -15.32 10.21 13.04
CA VAL A 33 -15.90 9.02 12.39
C VAL A 33 -16.93 9.46 11.34
N TRP A 34 -17.77 10.44 11.65
CA TRP A 34 -18.77 10.97 10.71
C TRP A 34 -18.13 11.59 9.47
N VAL A 35 -17.10 12.44 9.64
CA VAL A 35 -16.37 13.05 8.52
C VAL A 35 -15.70 12.00 7.64
N LYS A 36 -15.10 10.95 8.23
CA LYS A 36 -14.52 9.85 7.47
C LYS A 36 -15.58 9.08 6.67
N TRP A 37 -16.73 8.80 7.26
CA TRP A 37 -17.84 8.13 6.58
C TRP A 37 -18.42 9.00 5.45
N LEU A 38 -18.61 10.30 5.67
CA LEU A 38 -19.10 11.23 4.67
C LEU A 38 -18.19 11.28 3.44
N ARG A 39 -16.86 11.35 3.65
CA ARG A 39 -15.87 11.33 2.56
C ARG A 39 -15.88 10.02 1.79
N ARG A 40 -16.13 8.88 2.45
CA ARG A 40 -16.24 7.58 1.77
C ARG A 40 -17.55 7.48 0.98
N GLY A 41 -18.67 7.91 1.56
CA GLY A 41 -19.98 7.93 0.90
C GLY A 41 -20.01 8.82 -0.35
N ALA A 42 -19.40 10.01 -0.28
CA ALA A 42 -19.34 10.95 -1.41
C ALA A 42 -18.63 10.35 -2.65
N LYS A 43 -17.56 9.57 -2.45
CA LYS A 43 -16.83 8.92 -3.56
C LYS A 43 -17.70 7.88 -4.27
N LEU A 44 -18.44 7.06 -3.51
CA LEU A 44 -19.33 6.05 -4.07
C LEU A 44 -20.51 6.68 -4.82
N ALA A 45 -21.11 7.74 -4.27
CA ALA A 45 -22.18 8.47 -4.93
C ALA A 45 -21.73 9.08 -6.27
N GLY A 46 -20.52 9.65 -6.32
CA GLY A 46 -19.94 10.18 -7.56
C GLY A 46 -19.77 9.09 -8.64
N ALA A 47 -19.24 7.92 -8.28
CA ALA A 47 -19.08 6.81 -9.22
C ALA A 47 -20.44 6.29 -9.74
N ALA A 48 -21.43 6.16 -8.85
CA ALA A 48 -22.78 5.74 -9.22
C ALA A 48 -23.45 6.73 -10.18
N ALA A 49 -23.29 8.04 -9.95
CA ALA A 49 -23.84 9.07 -10.83
C ALA A 49 -23.25 9.01 -12.25
N VAL A 50 -21.94 8.81 -12.38
CA VAL A 50 -21.28 8.65 -13.69
C VAL A 50 -21.74 7.38 -14.39
N PHE A 51 -21.90 6.27 -13.67
CA PHE A 51 -22.41 5.03 -14.23
C PHE A 51 -23.86 5.15 -14.71
N ALA A 52 -24.74 5.76 -13.91
CA ALA A 52 -26.14 5.99 -14.28
C ALA A 52 -26.26 6.89 -15.53
N LEU A 53 -25.45 7.94 -15.63
CA LEU A 53 -25.37 8.78 -16.82
C LEU A 53 -24.88 8.00 -18.05
N GLY A 54 -23.86 7.15 -17.90
CA GLY A 54 -23.34 6.31 -18.99
C GLY A 54 -24.36 5.31 -19.52
N VAL A 55 -25.08 4.61 -18.62
CA VAL A 55 -26.12 3.65 -19.00
C VAL A 55 -27.28 4.35 -19.71
N GLY A 56 -27.74 5.49 -19.20
CA GLY A 56 -28.84 6.25 -19.82
C GLY A 56 -28.51 6.74 -21.23
N VAL A 57 -27.28 7.23 -21.47
CA VAL A 57 -26.85 7.64 -22.82
C VAL A 57 -26.65 6.44 -23.75
N GLY A 58 -26.18 5.32 -23.21
CA GLY A 58 -25.96 4.08 -23.97
C GLY A 58 -27.26 3.48 -24.53
N GLU A 59 -28.33 3.44 -23.73
CA GLU A 59 -29.63 2.94 -24.22
C GLU A 59 -30.24 3.87 -25.27
N TRP A 60 -30.08 5.19 -25.15
CA TRP A 60 -30.69 6.12 -26.09
C TRP A 60 -30.02 6.12 -27.48
N ARG A 61 -28.77 5.65 -27.57
CA ARG A 61 -28.01 5.57 -28.81
C ARG A 61 -27.81 4.16 -29.35
N ALA A 62 -28.40 3.13 -28.73
CA ALA A 62 -28.19 1.76 -29.19
C ALA A 62 -28.78 1.57 -30.61
N PRO A 63 -27.95 1.37 -31.66
CA PRO A 63 -28.44 0.98 -32.97
C PRO A 63 -29.10 -0.40 -32.86
N VAL A 64 -30.17 -0.60 -33.62
CA VAL A 64 -30.89 -1.88 -33.71
C VAL A 64 -29.88 -2.98 -34.01
N ARG A 65 -29.63 -3.86 -33.03
CA ARG A 65 -28.64 -4.93 -33.14
C ARG A 65 -29.15 -5.97 -34.14
N GLU A 66 -28.63 -5.91 -35.35
CA GLU A 66 -28.70 -7.04 -36.29
C GLU A 66 -27.96 -8.23 -35.65
N ARG A 67 -28.69 -9.33 -35.50
CA ARG A 67 -28.24 -10.51 -34.77
C ARG A 67 -27.27 -11.29 -35.65
N VAL A 68 -26.00 -10.89 -35.66
CA VAL A 68 -24.96 -11.64 -36.36
C VAL A 68 -24.69 -12.93 -35.57
N VAL A 69 -25.16 -14.06 -36.11
CA VAL A 69 -24.87 -15.40 -35.61
C VAL A 69 -23.45 -15.76 -36.08
N THR A 70 -22.45 -15.51 -35.24
CA THR A 70 -21.10 -16.03 -35.47
C THR A 70 -21.05 -17.51 -35.12
N VAL A 71 -21.09 -18.36 -36.14
CA VAL A 71 -20.72 -19.78 -36.05
C VAL A 71 -19.21 -19.82 -35.79
N HIS A 72 -18.81 -20.20 -34.57
CA HIS A 72 -17.40 -20.49 -34.28
C HIS A 72 -17.11 -21.91 -34.74
N GLU A 73 -16.39 -22.03 -35.85
CA GLU A 73 -15.76 -23.28 -36.24
C GLU A 73 -14.51 -23.46 -35.37
N VAL A 74 -14.60 -24.37 -34.41
CA VAL A 74 -13.51 -24.69 -33.48
C VAL A 74 -12.58 -25.68 -34.18
N GLU A 75 -11.53 -25.18 -34.80
CA GLU A 75 -10.43 -26.02 -35.27
C GLU A 75 -9.57 -26.45 -34.07
N THR A 76 -9.76 -27.67 -33.62
CA THR A 76 -8.98 -28.27 -32.53
C THR A 76 -7.58 -28.63 -33.04
N VAL A 77 -6.62 -27.73 -32.84
CA VAL A 77 -5.20 -28.03 -33.07
C VAL A 77 -4.68 -28.86 -31.90
N ALA A 78 -4.43 -30.15 -32.14
CA ALA A 78 -3.82 -31.04 -31.18
C ALA A 78 -2.33 -30.67 -31.01
N VAL A 79 -1.99 -29.95 -29.94
CA VAL A 79 -0.60 -29.70 -29.55
C VAL A 79 -0.07 -30.93 -28.81
N PRO A 80 0.99 -31.60 -29.31
CA PRO A 80 1.59 -32.72 -28.60
C PRO A 80 2.29 -32.20 -27.33
N VAL A 81 1.73 -32.55 -26.17
CA VAL A 81 2.35 -32.29 -24.87
C VAL A 81 3.48 -33.31 -24.68
N PRO A 82 4.75 -32.90 -24.54
CA PRO A 82 5.83 -33.82 -24.22
C PRO A 82 5.62 -34.38 -22.82
N VAL A 83 5.43 -35.69 -22.74
CA VAL A 83 5.36 -36.45 -21.48
C VAL A 83 6.77 -36.44 -20.86
N VAL A 84 6.93 -35.71 -19.76
CA VAL A 84 8.15 -35.76 -18.95
C VAL A 84 8.20 -37.11 -18.25
N VAL A 85 9.11 -37.98 -18.70
CA VAL A 85 9.40 -39.26 -18.04
C VAL A 85 10.13 -38.95 -16.72
N PRO A 86 9.64 -39.43 -15.56
CA PRO A 86 10.38 -39.32 -14.31
C PRO A 86 11.60 -40.25 -14.38
N VAL A 87 12.76 -39.67 -14.69
CA VAL A 87 14.05 -40.34 -14.49
C VAL A 87 14.28 -40.43 -12.99
N GLY A 88 14.12 -41.64 -12.46
CA GLY A 88 14.54 -41.98 -11.11
C GLY A 88 16.06 -42.05 -10.99
N GLY A 89 16.56 -41.76 -9.79
CA GLY A 89 17.87 -42.24 -9.36
C GLY A 89 18.99 -41.20 -9.34
N GLY A 90 18.94 -40.33 -8.34
CA GLY A 90 20.13 -39.66 -7.82
C GLY A 90 19.89 -39.42 -6.33
N GLY A 91 20.40 -40.32 -5.49
CA GLY A 91 20.34 -40.21 -4.04
C GLY A 91 21.08 -38.94 -3.60
N ALA A 92 20.34 -37.84 -3.46
CA ALA A 92 20.78 -36.72 -2.67
C ALA A 92 20.73 -37.17 -1.21
N GLU A 93 21.92 -37.39 -0.67
CA GLU A 93 22.20 -37.43 0.76
C GLU A 93 21.40 -36.31 1.45
N PRO A 94 20.69 -36.59 2.56
CA PRO A 94 19.93 -35.56 3.25
C PRO A 94 20.90 -34.50 3.75
N GLU A 95 21.02 -33.40 3.00
CA GLU A 95 21.72 -32.20 3.44
C GLU A 95 21.14 -31.82 4.80
N SER A 96 21.99 -31.98 5.81
CA SER A 96 21.71 -31.56 7.18
C SER A 96 21.15 -30.14 7.13
N PRO A 97 19.94 -29.87 7.68
CA PRO A 97 19.28 -28.60 7.51
C PRO A 97 20.22 -27.49 7.98
N ALA A 98 20.66 -26.66 7.03
CA ALA A 98 21.46 -25.49 7.32
C ALA A 98 20.75 -24.71 8.44
N PRO A 99 21.48 -24.24 9.47
CA PRO A 99 20.88 -23.58 10.61
C PRO A 99 19.99 -22.45 10.10
N ALA A 100 18.70 -22.53 10.40
CA ALA A 100 17.71 -21.55 9.97
C ALA A 100 18.19 -20.17 10.43
N GLN A 101 18.61 -19.34 9.47
CA GLN A 101 19.03 -17.99 9.80
C GLN A 101 17.85 -17.30 10.49
N PRO A 102 18.08 -16.59 11.61
CA PRO A 102 17.01 -15.91 12.32
C PRO A 102 16.35 -14.92 11.37
N VAL A 103 15.12 -15.23 10.96
CA VAL A 103 14.31 -14.35 10.12
C VAL A 103 14.03 -13.10 10.94
N LEU A 104 14.76 -12.03 10.65
CA LEU A 104 14.55 -10.75 11.31
C LEU A 104 13.10 -10.31 11.06
N SER A 105 12.38 -9.99 12.13
CA SER A 105 11.01 -9.52 12.01
C SER A 105 10.97 -8.19 11.26
N ALA A 106 9.90 -7.95 10.51
CA ALA A 106 9.73 -6.71 9.75
C ALA A 106 9.87 -5.45 10.63
N GLY A 107 9.32 -5.49 11.86
CA GLY A 107 9.44 -4.39 12.82
C GLY A 107 10.85 -4.17 13.34
N ARG A 108 11.69 -5.23 13.41
CA ARG A 108 13.10 -5.06 13.78
C ARG A 108 13.89 -4.40 12.65
N LEU A 109 13.66 -4.82 11.40
CA LEU A 109 14.27 -4.20 10.22
C LEU A 109 13.91 -2.72 10.11
N GLU A 110 12.66 -2.36 10.42
CA GLU A 110 12.23 -0.96 10.44
C GLU A 110 12.94 -0.16 11.53
N LEU A 111 13.04 -0.69 12.76
CA LEU A 111 13.75 -0.03 13.86
C LEU A 111 15.23 0.17 13.53
N ASP A 112 15.88 -0.84 12.93
CA ASP A 112 17.27 -0.73 12.49
C ASP A 112 17.41 0.30 11.36
N ALA A 113 16.40 0.45 10.48
CA ALA A 113 16.37 1.48 9.44
C ALA A 113 16.27 2.90 10.02
N GLU A 114 15.49 3.10 11.09
CA GLU A 114 15.38 4.38 11.78
C GLU A 114 16.69 4.83 12.43
N GLN A 115 17.51 3.87 12.85
CA GLN A 115 18.83 4.12 13.46
C GLN A 115 19.95 4.27 12.42
N ALA A 116 19.68 3.91 11.16
CA ALA A 116 20.62 4.01 10.07
C ALA A 116 20.45 5.34 9.31
N ASP A 117 21.53 5.77 8.67
CA ASP A 117 21.55 6.96 7.82
C ASP A 117 21.70 6.62 6.34
N GLY A 118 21.26 7.56 5.49
CA GLY A 118 21.47 7.53 4.04
C GLY A 118 20.95 6.27 3.34
N SER A 119 21.79 5.72 2.46
CA SER A 119 21.45 4.56 1.61
C SER A 119 21.27 3.26 2.40
N ALA A 120 21.93 3.11 3.56
CA ALA A 120 21.77 1.96 4.44
C ALA A 120 20.34 1.91 5.01
N ALA A 121 19.81 3.05 5.46
CA ALA A 121 18.42 3.18 5.91
C ALA A 121 17.44 2.80 4.80
N ALA A 122 17.68 3.28 3.58
CA ALA A 122 16.83 2.96 2.44
C ALA A 122 16.76 1.45 2.16
N ALA A 123 17.91 0.76 2.13
CA ALA A 123 17.96 -0.68 1.93
C ALA A 123 17.21 -1.46 3.04
N LEU A 124 17.30 -1.01 4.29
CA LEU A 124 16.59 -1.60 5.41
C LEU A 124 15.07 -1.38 5.31
N TYR A 125 14.62 -0.18 4.94
CA TYR A 125 13.20 0.07 4.69
C TYR A 125 12.63 -0.77 3.54
N ARG A 126 13.39 -1.00 2.47
CA ARG A 126 12.97 -1.91 1.39
C ARG A 126 12.77 -3.33 1.92
N ARG A 127 13.76 -3.87 2.64
CA ARG A 127 13.68 -5.21 3.25
C ARG A 127 12.54 -5.32 4.26
N ALA A 128 12.31 -4.30 5.07
CA ALA A 128 11.18 -4.25 6.00
C ALA A 128 9.84 -4.30 5.24
N GLY A 129 9.71 -3.55 4.14
CA GLY A 129 8.53 -3.60 3.27
C GLY A 129 8.27 -4.98 2.68
N ASP A 130 9.32 -5.64 2.18
CA ASP A 130 9.24 -7.01 1.64
C ASP A 130 8.84 -8.01 2.74
N ALA A 131 9.38 -7.86 3.96
CA ALA A 131 9.03 -8.69 5.10
C ALA A 131 7.57 -8.50 5.56
N TYR A 132 7.05 -7.26 5.57
CA TYR A 132 5.64 -7.00 5.84
C TYR A 132 4.72 -7.62 4.80
N LEU A 133 5.11 -7.55 3.52
CA LEU A 133 4.33 -8.08 2.41
C LEU A 133 4.27 -9.62 2.44
N THR A 134 5.41 -10.28 2.66
CA THR A 134 5.54 -11.74 2.58
C THR A 134 5.02 -12.46 3.83
N ALA A 135 5.37 -11.98 5.03
CA ALA A 135 5.08 -12.71 6.26
C ALA A 135 3.63 -12.55 6.74
N ARG A 136 3.03 -11.37 6.53
CA ARG A 136 1.72 -11.01 7.11
C ARG A 136 0.72 -10.43 6.12
N GLN A 137 1.12 -10.23 4.86
CA GLN A 137 0.33 -9.51 3.87
C GLN A 137 -0.13 -8.13 4.38
N ASP A 138 0.71 -7.48 5.19
CA ASP A 138 0.40 -6.17 5.77
C ASP A 138 0.75 -5.07 4.75
N TYR A 139 -0.15 -4.89 3.79
CA TYR A 139 0.03 -3.94 2.69
C TYR A 139 0.18 -2.49 3.16
N ALA A 140 -0.41 -2.12 4.30
CA ALA A 140 -0.35 -0.78 4.84
C ALA A 140 1.06 -0.45 5.35
N ASN A 141 1.64 -1.35 6.15
CA ASN A 141 3.00 -1.18 6.63
C ASN A 141 4.05 -1.36 5.53
N ALA A 142 3.83 -2.28 4.59
CA ALA A 142 4.70 -2.44 3.42
C ALA A 142 4.74 -1.16 2.58
N ALA A 143 3.57 -0.58 2.25
CA ALA A 143 3.50 0.67 1.49
C ALA A 143 4.16 1.86 2.23
N ARG A 144 4.04 1.93 3.55
CA ARG A 144 4.73 2.94 4.37
C ARG A 144 6.25 2.79 4.26
N CYS A 145 6.77 1.58 4.44
CA CYS A 145 8.20 1.31 4.36
C CYS A 145 8.76 1.60 2.95
N TYR A 146 8.05 1.22 1.89
CA TYR A 146 8.47 1.53 0.53
C TYR A 146 8.51 3.03 0.22
N ARG A 147 7.60 3.83 0.78
CA ARG A 147 7.66 5.29 0.65
C ARG A 147 8.90 5.87 1.35
N LEU A 148 9.21 5.39 2.56
CA LEU A 148 10.42 5.79 3.27
C LEU A 148 11.69 5.36 2.53
N PHE A 149 11.69 4.18 1.91
CA PHE A 149 12.75 3.75 1.01
C PHE A 149 12.96 4.73 -0.16
N LEU A 150 11.88 5.11 -0.88
CA LEU A 150 11.99 6.03 -2.01
C LEU A 150 12.41 7.44 -1.59
N ASP A 151 11.95 7.91 -0.43
CA ASP A 151 12.35 9.20 0.14
C ASP A 151 13.86 9.24 0.45
N ARG A 152 14.38 8.17 1.07
CA ARG A 152 15.81 8.06 1.43
C ARG A 152 16.73 7.74 0.25
N ALA A 153 16.27 6.94 -0.72
CA ALA A 153 17.09 6.54 -1.86
C ALA A 153 17.08 7.57 -3.02
N GLY A 154 16.11 8.49 -3.01
CA GLY A 154 15.98 9.52 -4.03
C GLY A 154 15.60 8.99 -5.41
N ASP A 155 15.87 9.80 -6.42
CA ASP A 155 15.35 9.62 -7.79
C ASP A 155 15.88 8.36 -8.47
N ALA A 156 17.09 7.93 -8.15
CA ALA A 156 17.69 6.72 -8.70
C ALA A 156 16.86 5.46 -8.36
N ALA A 157 16.18 5.45 -7.22
CA ALA A 157 15.34 4.32 -6.81
C ALA A 157 13.99 4.25 -7.52
N LEU A 158 13.61 5.25 -8.33
CA LEU A 158 12.39 5.19 -9.12
C LEU A 158 12.50 4.24 -10.32
N ALA A 159 13.72 3.89 -10.72
CA ALA A 159 13.94 2.89 -11.75
C ALA A 159 13.38 1.52 -11.30
N PRO A 160 12.58 0.84 -12.13
CA PRO A 160 12.08 -0.49 -11.81
C PRO A 160 13.22 -1.52 -11.83
N GLU A 161 13.23 -2.40 -10.83
CA GLU A 161 14.18 -3.52 -10.72
C GLU A 161 13.45 -4.86 -10.84
N SER A 162 14.13 -5.89 -11.34
CA SER A 162 13.54 -7.23 -11.51
C SER A 162 13.13 -7.89 -10.20
N GLY A 163 13.73 -7.49 -9.08
CA GLY A 163 13.39 -7.96 -7.73
C GLY A 163 12.30 -7.15 -7.04
N ASP A 164 11.73 -6.12 -7.69
CA ASP A 164 10.69 -5.32 -7.06
C ASP A 164 9.38 -6.09 -6.93
N SER A 165 8.77 -5.99 -5.75
CA SER A 165 7.40 -6.48 -5.57
C SER A 165 6.42 -5.65 -6.42
N TRP A 166 5.30 -6.26 -6.81
CA TRP A 166 4.24 -5.57 -7.57
C TRP A 166 3.79 -4.27 -6.87
N LEU A 167 3.77 -4.27 -5.52
CA LEU A 167 3.39 -3.12 -4.72
C LEU A 167 4.42 -2.00 -4.85
N LEU A 168 5.71 -2.33 -4.72
CA LEU A 168 6.79 -1.35 -4.87
C LEU A 168 6.80 -0.76 -6.29
N VAL A 169 6.65 -1.58 -7.34
CA VAL A 169 6.53 -1.10 -8.73
C VAL A 169 5.37 -0.12 -8.88
N SER A 170 4.20 -0.43 -8.30
CA SER A 170 3.04 0.46 -8.37
C SER A 170 3.29 1.83 -7.71
N ILE A 171 4.02 1.85 -6.58
CA ILE A 171 4.37 3.07 -5.85
C ILE A 171 5.44 3.87 -6.62
N LYS A 172 6.46 3.22 -7.19
CA LYS A 172 7.46 3.86 -8.06
C LYS A 172 6.78 4.56 -9.23
N ASN A 173 5.87 3.87 -9.92
CA ASN A 173 5.12 4.41 -11.04
C ASN A 173 4.25 5.62 -10.66
N ALA A 174 3.59 5.58 -9.49
CA ALA A 174 2.80 6.71 -9.00
C ALA A 174 3.69 7.94 -8.71
N THR A 175 4.79 7.72 -7.99
CA THR A 175 5.75 8.79 -7.62
C THR A 175 6.40 9.41 -8.86
N PHE A 176 6.75 8.59 -9.84
CA PHE A 176 7.29 9.07 -11.11
C PHE A 176 6.32 9.97 -11.87
N LYS A 177 5.03 9.59 -11.94
CA LYS A 177 3.99 10.42 -12.54
C LYS A 177 3.81 11.75 -11.81
N GLU A 178 3.78 11.73 -10.48
CA GLU A 178 3.68 12.95 -9.67
C GLU A 178 4.82 13.93 -9.96
N LYS A 179 6.05 13.43 -10.12
CA LYS A 179 7.20 14.27 -10.49
C LYS A 179 7.06 14.88 -11.87
N ILE A 180 6.63 14.11 -12.88
CA ILE A 180 6.38 14.64 -14.23
C ILE A 180 5.35 15.78 -14.18
N TYR A 181 4.24 15.59 -13.46
CA TYR A 181 3.21 16.63 -13.33
C TYR A 181 3.69 17.85 -12.55
N ALA A 182 4.55 17.66 -11.54
CA ALA A 182 5.14 18.78 -10.79
C ALA A 182 6.08 19.61 -11.66
N THR A 183 6.93 18.98 -12.47
CA THR A 183 7.83 19.68 -13.40
C THR A 183 7.04 20.45 -14.46
N ALA A 184 6.04 19.82 -15.09
CA ALA A 184 5.23 20.44 -16.15
C ALA A 184 4.37 21.63 -15.69
N ARG A 185 4.19 21.83 -14.37
CA ARG A 185 3.43 22.96 -13.81
C ARG A 185 4.28 24.21 -13.58
N ASN A 186 5.60 24.06 -13.50
CA ASN A 186 6.51 25.16 -13.18
C ASN A 186 7.09 25.84 -14.43
N ASP A 187 6.83 25.28 -15.62
CA ASP A 187 7.16 25.85 -16.93
C ASP A 187 5.95 26.61 -17.52
#